data_AF-A0A519GW06-F1
#
_entry.id   AF-A0A519GW06-F1
#
_cell.length_a   1.000
_cell.length_b   1.000
_cell.length_c   1.000
_cell.angle_alpha   90.00
_cell.angle_beta   90.00
_cell.angle_gamma   90.00
#
_symmetry.space_group_name_H-M   'P 1'
#
loop_
_entity.id
_entity.type
_entity.pdbx_description
1 polymer ?
#
loop_
_entity_poly.entity_id
_entity_poly.type
_entity_poly.pdbx_seq_one_letter_code
_entity_poly.pdbx_strand_id
1 'polypeptide(L)'
;VDAAGALGPKWCVLLVQLPTTLAYDGSVAGHFFEQVHARFGGSITCEPRHPSWFTPQAERLMRELEVARVAVDPAKWPGADEPGGWTQALAMDHAAPLYCRWHGSPREYWSSYDETWLLDRALWLQALPQGQTCWCIFGNTAGGAAMRNALRLKAMLRDDPHVGENWPRGEPLGQTYGVTRN
;
A
#
# COMPACT_ATOMS: atom_id res chain seq x y z
N VAL A 1 -18.13 6.44 10.15
CA VAL A 1 -17.17 7.48 10.60
C VAL A 1 -17.17 7.61 12.11
N ASP A 2 -18.34 7.62 12.76
CA ASP A 2 -18.49 7.81 14.21
C ASP A 2 -17.65 6.86 15.09
N ALA A 3 -17.62 5.56 14.76
CA ALA A 3 -16.86 4.56 15.52
C ALA A 3 -15.34 4.81 15.55
N ALA A 4 -14.79 5.55 14.56
CA ALA A 4 -13.38 5.89 14.47
C ALA A 4 -13.11 7.38 14.74
N GLY A 5 -14.12 8.14 15.18
CA GLY A 5 -14.03 9.59 15.37
C GLY A 5 -12.96 10.03 16.37
N ALA A 6 -12.62 9.17 17.33
CA ALA A 6 -11.55 9.41 18.31
C ALA A 6 -10.15 9.54 17.68
N LEU A 7 -9.96 9.09 16.43
CA LEU A 7 -8.71 9.31 15.70
C LEU A 7 -8.53 10.79 15.29
N GLY A 8 -9.63 11.55 15.17
CA GLY A 8 -9.61 12.97 14.86
C GLY A 8 -8.72 13.30 13.65
N PRO A 9 -7.87 14.33 13.73
CA PRO A 9 -6.98 14.74 12.63
C PRO A 9 -5.95 13.67 12.20
N LYS A 10 -5.72 12.62 13.00
CA LYS A 10 -4.80 11.53 12.62
C LYS A 10 -5.42 10.59 11.60
N TRP A 11 -6.75 10.57 11.46
CA TRP A 11 -7.42 9.80 10.42
C TRP A 11 -7.51 10.63 9.13
N CYS A 12 -6.39 10.73 8.44
CA CYS A 12 -6.26 11.51 7.21
C CYS A 12 -6.49 10.70 5.93
N VAL A 13 -6.54 9.37 6.02
CA VAL A 13 -6.80 8.48 4.87
C VAL A 13 -7.81 7.39 5.24
N LEU A 14 -8.81 7.19 4.37
CA LEU A 14 -9.73 6.05 4.42
C LEU A 14 -9.44 5.10 3.26
N LEU A 15 -9.06 3.86 3.59
CA LEU A 15 -8.91 2.78 2.61
C LEU A 15 -10.24 2.05 2.40
N VAL A 16 -10.75 2.08 1.17
CA VAL A 16 -11.87 1.29 0.67
C VAL A 16 -11.33 0.11 -0.11
N GLN A 17 -11.22 -1.05 0.55
CA GLN A 17 -10.82 -2.29 -0.12
C GLN A 17 -12.05 -3.06 -0.62
N LEU A 18 -12.16 -3.27 -1.93
CA LEU A 18 -13.31 -3.94 -2.54
C LEU A 18 -13.09 -5.47 -2.62
N PRO A 19 -14.15 -6.28 -2.53
CA PRO A 19 -14.03 -7.73 -2.72
C PRO A 19 -13.77 -8.07 -4.19
N THR A 20 -13.22 -9.27 -4.44
CA THR A 20 -12.91 -9.75 -5.80
C THR A 20 -14.14 -9.96 -6.67
N THR A 21 -15.32 -10.10 -6.07
CA THR A 21 -16.60 -10.32 -6.77
C THR A 21 -17.28 -9.02 -7.21
N LEU A 22 -16.82 -7.87 -6.74
CA LEU A 22 -17.47 -6.58 -7.03
C LEU A 22 -16.90 -5.99 -8.33
N ALA A 23 -17.56 -6.29 -9.44
CA ALA A 23 -17.27 -5.66 -10.72
C ALA A 23 -17.57 -4.16 -10.67
N TYR A 24 -16.81 -3.38 -11.43
CA TYR A 24 -17.05 -1.96 -11.65
C TYR A 24 -18.44 -1.71 -12.24
N ASP A 25 -19.20 -0.86 -11.54
CA ASP A 25 -20.40 -0.20 -12.02
C ASP A 25 -20.24 1.29 -11.69
N GLY A 26 -20.20 2.14 -12.71
CA GLY A 26 -19.90 3.56 -12.53
C GLY A 26 -20.96 4.32 -11.73
N SER A 27 -22.24 3.93 -11.84
CA SER A 27 -23.33 4.58 -11.10
C SER A 27 -23.25 4.24 -9.62
N VAL A 28 -23.05 2.96 -9.30
CA VAL A 28 -22.90 2.49 -7.92
C VAL A 28 -21.63 3.06 -7.29
N ALA A 29 -20.51 3.01 -8.00
CA ALA A 29 -19.23 3.52 -7.52
C ALA A 29 -19.28 5.03 -7.25
N GLY A 30 -19.84 5.81 -8.19
CA GLY A 30 -19.95 7.25 -8.06
C GLY A 30 -20.78 7.64 -6.84
N HIS A 31 -21.99 7.09 -6.73
CA HIS A 31 -22.88 7.37 -5.62
C HIS A 31 -22.30 6.94 -4.26
N PHE A 32 -21.52 5.85 -4.24
CA PHE A 32 -20.81 5.41 -3.05
C PHE A 32 -19.73 6.42 -2.63
N PHE A 33 -18.82 6.82 -3.53
CA PHE A 33 -17.72 7.71 -3.18
C PHE A 33 -18.18 9.12 -2.81
N GLU A 34 -19.20 9.67 -3.47
CA GLU A 34 -19.84 10.93 -3.07
C GLU A 34 -20.35 10.87 -1.63
N GLN A 35 -21.01 9.78 -1.24
CA GLN A 35 -21.51 9.59 0.12
C GLN A 35 -20.41 9.42 1.17
N VAL A 36 -19.25 8.87 0.77
CA VAL A 36 -18.09 8.75 1.65
C VAL A 36 -17.44 10.12 1.84
N HIS A 37 -17.23 10.90 0.77
CA HIS A 37 -16.73 12.27 0.86
C HIS A 37 -17.62 13.17 1.73
N ALA A 38 -18.93 13.04 1.61
CA ALA A 38 -19.87 13.78 2.46
C ALA A 38 -19.73 13.50 3.97
N ARG A 39 -19.06 12.40 4.35
CA ARG A 39 -18.90 11.95 5.74
C ARG A 39 -17.47 11.98 6.23
N PHE A 40 -16.48 11.95 5.34
CA PHE A 40 -15.07 11.84 5.67
C PHE A 40 -14.27 12.96 4.98
N GLY A 41 -13.66 13.83 5.79
CA GLY A 41 -12.89 14.98 5.29
C GLY A 41 -11.41 14.70 4.99
N GLY A 42 -10.97 13.44 5.08
CA GLY A 42 -9.63 13.03 4.67
C GLY A 42 -9.61 12.45 3.26
N SER A 43 -8.44 12.03 2.78
CA SER A 43 -8.30 11.45 1.45
C SER A 43 -8.87 10.04 1.38
N ILE A 44 -9.51 9.70 0.26
CA ILE A 44 -10.04 8.36 0.03
C ILE A 44 -9.09 7.59 -0.90
N THR A 45 -8.76 6.36 -0.51
CA THR A 45 -8.02 5.43 -1.37
C THR A 45 -8.85 4.18 -1.63
N CYS A 46 -8.91 3.72 -2.88
CA CYS A 46 -9.66 2.54 -3.28
C CYS A 46 -8.72 1.43 -3.74
N GLU A 47 -8.87 0.24 -3.18
CA GLU A 47 -8.20 -0.97 -3.67
C GLU A 47 -9.22 -1.90 -4.32
N PRO A 48 -9.44 -1.77 -5.64
CA PRO A 48 -10.28 -2.70 -6.37
C PRO A 48 -9.60 -4.05 -6.54
N ARG A 49 -10.37 -5.13 -6.40
CA ARG A 49 -9.88 -6.51 -6.55
C ARG A 49 -10.51 -7.27 -7.73
N HIS A 50 -11.18 -6.56 -8.63
CA HIS A 50 -11.79 -7.10 -9.84
C HIS A 50 -11.26 -6.37 -11.10
N PRO A 51 -10.94 -7.07 -12.21
CA PRO A 51 -10.25 -6.48 -13.36
C PRO A 51 -11.03 -5.36 -14.06
N SER A 52 -12.36 -5.35 -13.99
CA SER A 52 -13.17 -4.31 -14.63
C SER A 52 -12.97 -2.89 -14.07
N TRP A 53 -12.29 -2.76 -12.92
CA TRP A 53 -11.88 -1.47 -12.36
C TRP A 53 -10.61 -0.89 -12.98
N PHE A 54 -9.86 -1.67 -13.76
CA PHE A 54 -8.60 -1.25 -14.39
C PHE A 54 -8.88 -0.83 -15.84
N THR A 55 -9.86 0.05 -16.01
CA THR A 55 -10.31 0.58 -17.31
C THR A 55 -10.23 2.11 -17.31
N PRO A 56 -10.06 2.76 -18.48
CA PRO A 56 -10.03 4.22 -18.56
C PRO A 56 -11.28 4.90 -17.96
N GLN A 57 -12.44 4.24 -18.01
CA GLN A 57 -13.70 4.74 -17.45
C GLN A 57 -13.65 4.80 -15.92
N ALA A 58 -13.19 3.72 -15.28
CA ALA A 58 -13.07 3.66 -13.82
C ALA A 58 -11.97 4.62 -13.31
N GLU A 59 -10.84 4.72 -14.03
CA GLU A 59 -9.78 5.68 -13.74
C GLU A 59 -10.27 7.13 -13.79
N ARG A 60 -11.07 7.48 -14.80
CA ARG A 60 -11.68 8.82 -14.91
C ARG A 60 -12.61 9.12 -13.75
N LEU A 61 -13.51 8.19 -13.42
CA LEU A 61 -14.43 8.37 -12.29
C LEU A 61 -13.67 8.58 -10.98
N MET A 62 -12.68 7.74 -10.69
CA MET A 62 -11.87 7.86 -9.48
C MET A 62 -11.11 9.20 -9.43
N ARG A 63 -10.55 9.65 -10.56
CA ARG A 63 -9.90 10.96 -10.65
C ARG A 63 -10.87 12.12 -10.44
N GLU A 64 -12.03 12.10 -11.08
CA GLU A 64 -13.06 13.15 -10.99
C GLU A 64 -13.64 13.26 -9.58
N LEU A 65 -13.69 12.14 -8.84
CA LEU A 65 -14.16 12.09 -7.47
C LEU A 65 -13.03 12.14 -6.44
N GLU A 66 -11.79 12.52 -6.82
CA GLU A 66 -10.65 12.62 -5.88
C GLU A 66 -10.38 11.35 -5.05
N VAL A 67 -10.56 10.19 -5.68
CA VAL A 67 -10.25 8.87 -5.12
C VAL A 67 -8.94 8.36 -5.73
N ALA A 68 -7.93 8.14 -4.90
CA ALA A 68 -6.69 7.52 -5.36
C ALA A 68 -6.83 5.99 -5.41
N ARG A 69 -6.38 5.35 -6.48
CA ARG A 69 -6.33 3.89 -6.58
C ARG A 69 -5.04 3.38 -5.97
N VAL A 70 -5.18 2.38 -5.11
CA VAL A 70 -4.06 1.70 -4.45
C VAL A 70 -3.21 0.96 -5.47
N ALA A 71 -1.90 1.16 -5.40
CA ALA A 71 -0.89 0.33 -6.03
C ALA A 71 -0.67 -0.93 -5.21
N VAL A 72 -0.73 -2.12 -5.81
CA VAL A 72 -0.60 -3.40 -5.11
C VAL A 72 0.51 -4.25 -5.70
N ASP A 73 1.31 -4.85 -4.83
CA ASP A 73 2.21 -5.95 -5.20
C ASP A 73 1.88 -7.19 -4.37
N PRO A 74 1.78 -8.40 -4.96
CA PRO A 74 1.86 -8.66 -6.41
C PRO A 74 0.62 -8.16 -7.16
N ALA A 75 0.83 -7.54 -8.31
CA ALA A 75 -0.26 -7.12 -9.18
C ALA A 75 -0.92 -8.32 -9.87
N LYS A 76 -2.25 -8.37 -9.82
CA LYS A 76 -3.05 -9.40 -10.52
C LYS A 76 -3.41 -9.01 -11.95
N TRP A 77 -3.30 -7.72 -12.28
CA TRP A 77 -3.68 -7.14 -13.56
C TRP A 77 -2.69 -6.04 -13.94
N PRO A 78 -2.49 -5.75 -15.24
CA PRO A 78 -1.65 -4.64 -15.67
C PRO A 78 -2.09 -3.31 -15.05
N GLY A 79 -1.13 -2.52 -14.57
CA GLY A 79 -1.36 -1.20 -13.97
C GLY A 79 -1.88 -1.25 -12.52
N ALA A 80 -2.08 -2.44 -11.95
CA ALA A 80 -2.47 -2.59 -10.54
C ALA A 80 -1.29 -2.34 -9.58
N ASP A 81 -0.05 -2.48 -10.05
CA ASP A 81 1.20 -2.21 -9.34
C ASP A 81 1.57 -0.72 -9.30
N GLU A 82 0.83 0.13 -10.00
CA GLU A 82 1.02 1.57 -10.05
C GLU A 82 -0.15 2.33 -9.40
N PRO A 83 0.11 3.45 -8.72
CA PRO A 83 -0.97 4.32 -8.24
C PRO A 83 -1.81 4.84 -9.40
N GLY A 84 -3.13 4.86 -9.25
CA GLY A 84 -4.07 5.33 -10.27
C GLY A 84 -5.15 6.27 -9.70
N GLY A 85 -6.15 6.60 -10.51
CA GLY A 85 -7.23 7.51 -10.14
C GLY A 85 -6.72 8.94 -9.91
N TRP A 86 -7.01 9.49 -8.73
CA TRP A 86 -6.49 10.77 -8.30
C TRP A 86 -5.04 10.65 -7.80
N THR A 87 -4.07 10.92 -8.67
CA THR A 87 -2.62 10.86 -8.36
C THR A 87 -1.93 12.22 -8.43
N GLN A 88 -2.63 13.26 -8.86
CA GLN A 88 -2.11 14.61 -9.04
C GLN A 88 -3.16 15.62 -8.58
N ALA A 89 -2.71 16.76 -8.03
CA ALA A 89 -3.61 17.81 -7.56
C ALA A 89 -4.45 18.40 -8.71
N LEU A 90 -5.76 18.52 -8.47
CA LEU A 90 -6.73 19.09 -9.41
C LEU A 90 -7.14 20.47 -8.91
N ALA A 91 -6.25 21.46 -9.09
CA ALA A 91 -6.49 22.89 -8.83
C ALA A 91 -6.84 23.37 -7.40
N MET A 92 -7.22 22.54 -6.41
CA MET A 92 -7.55 22.98 -5.03
C MET A 92 -6.94 22.16 -3.87
N ASP A 93 -6.64 22.92 -2.80
CA ASP A 93 -6.40 22.75 -1.34
C ASP A 93 -5.80 21.48 -0.72
N HIS A 94 -5.79 20.31 -1.36
CA HIS A 94 -5.27 19.07 -0.75
C HIS A 94 -4.49 18.21 -1.76
N ALA A 95 -3.33 17.68 -1.37
CA ALA A 95 -2.49 16.85 -2.25
C ALA A 95 -3.07 15.43 -2.40
N ALA A 96 -3.18 14.95 -3.63
CA ALA A 96 -3.59 13.58 -3.95
C ALA A 96 -2.66 12.57 -3.28
N PRO A 97 -3.12 11.65 -2.40
CA PRO A 97 -2.22 10.68 -1.77
C PRO A 97 -1.82 9.59 -2.76
N LEU A 98 -0.55 9.20 -2.76
CA LEU A 98 -0.17 7.89 -3.28
C LEU A 98 -0.32 6.85 -2.18
N TYR A 99 -0.83 5.68 -2.53
CA TYR A 99 -1.07 4.61 -1.55
C TYR A 99 -0.66 3.26 -2.14
N CYS A 100 0.31 2.63 -1.52
CA CYS A 100 0.90 1.37 -1.94
C CYS A 100 0.66 0.30 -0.86
N ARG A 101 0.22 -0.89 -1.28
CA ARG A 101 0.13 -2.07 -0.42
C ARG A 101 0.95 -3.21 -1.00
N TRP A 102 1.95 -3.62 -0.25
CA TRP A 102 2.93 -4.60 -0.70
C TRP A 102 2.82 -5.86 0.14
N HIS A 103 2.20 -6.87 -0.44
CA HIS A 103 1.79 -8.09 0.24
C HIS A 103 2.86 -9.18 0.20
N GLY A 104 4.00 -8.98 -0.45
CA GLY A 104 5.09 -9.95 -0.56
C GLY A 104 5.00 -10.79 -1.82
N SER A 105 6.13 -10.96 -2.51
CA SER A 105 6.25 -11.69 -3.77
C SER A 105 7.44 -12.67 -3.69
N PRO A 106 7.36 -13.88 -4.28
CA PRO A 106 6.25 -14.39 -5.12
C PRO A 106 5.05 -14.94 -4.34
N ARG A 107 5.19 -15.23 -3.04
CA ARG A 107 4.09 -15.76 -2.23
C ARG A 107 3.44 -14.64 -1.41
N GLU A 108 2.26 -14.21 -1.86
CA GLU A 108 1.42 -13.21 -1.18
C GLU A 108 1.27 -13.53 0.32
N TYR A 109 1.37 -12.50 1.15
CA TYR A 109 1.39 -12.45 2.61
C TYR A 109 2.61 -13.08 3.31
N TRP A 110 3.45 -13.83 2.61
CA TRP A 110 4.53 -14.63 3.21
C TRP A 110 5.93 -14.14 2.83
N SER A 111 6.17 -13.89 1.55
CA SER A 111 7.52 -13.61 1.06
C SER A 111 8.06 -12.28 1.57
N SER A 112 9.36 -12.25 1.88
CA SER A 112 10.12 -11.01 2.02
C SER A 112 10.36 -10.43 0.63
N TYR A 113 10.51 -9.10 0.54
CA TYR A 113 11.07 -8.49 -0.66
C TYR A 113 12.59 -8.56 -0.55
N ASP A 114 13.26 -8.70 -1.69
CA ASP A 114 14.71 -8.62 -1.75
C ASP A 114 15.19 -7.16 -1.76
N GLU A 115 16.50 -7.00 -1.62
CA GLU A 115 17.16 -5.70 -1.58
C GLU A 115 16.98 -4.89 -2.87
N THR A 116 17.02 -5.55 -4.04
CA THR A 116 16.87 -4.88 -5.34
C THR A 116 15.48 -4.30 -5.47
N TRP A 117 14.44 -5.06 -5.14
CA TRP A 117 13.06 -4.60 -5.18
C TRP A 117 12.84 -3.42 -4.23
N LEU A 118 13.39 -3.48 -3.00
CA LEU A 118 13.29 -2.39 -2.04
C LEU A 118 14.04 -1.14 -2.50
N LEU A 119 15.21 -1.30 -3.12
CA LEU A 119 15.98 -0.20 -3.69
C LEU A 119 15.22 0.47 -4.84
N ASP A 120 14.60 -0.30 -5.74
CA ASP A 120 13.79 0.23 -6.83
C ASP A 120 12.61 1.05 -6.31
N ARG A 121 11.96 0.61 -5.21
CA ARG A 121 10.91 1.41 -4.54
C ARG A 121 11.48 2.64 -3.84
N ALA A 122 12.66 2.56 -3.24
CA ALA A 122 13.31 3.71 -2.62
C ALA A 122 13.60 4.81 -3.66
N LEU A 123 14.19 4.44 -4.80
CA LEU A 123 14.46 5.35 -5.91
C LEU A 123 13.18 5.96 -6.48
N TRP A 124 12.13 5.15 -6.66
CA TRP A 124 10.83 5.63 -7.10
C TRP A 124 10.23 6.66 -6.12
N LEU A 125 10.29 6.39 -4.81
CA LEU A 125 9.82 7.30 -3.77
C LEU A 125 10.63 8.61 -3.70
N GLN A 126 11.96 8.53 -3.86
CA GLN A 126 12.84 9.70 -3.89
C GLN A 126 12.61 10.59 -5.12
N ALA A 127 12.16 9.99 -6.23
CA ALA A 127 11.84 10.72 -7.46
C ALA A 127 10.45 11.40 -7.43
N LEU A 128 9.64 11.19 -6.38
CA LEU A 128 8.33 11.84 -6.27
C LEU A 128 8.48 13.37 -6.11
N PRO A 129 7.52 14.17 -6.61
CA PRO A 129 7.53 15.62 -6.41
C PRO A 129 7.57 16.01 -4.93
N GLN A 130 8.26 17.12 -4.62
CA GLN A 130 8.33 17.63 -3.25
C GLN A 130 6.91 17.87 -2.69
N GLY A 131 6.66 17.37 -1.48
CA GLY A 131 5.35 17.49 -0.83
C GLY A 131 4.34 16.39 -1.21
N GLN A 132 4.67 15.52 -2.17
CA GLN A 132 3.86 14.34 -2.49
C GLN A 132 3.85 13.38 -1.30
N THR A 133 2.67 13.16 -0.72
CA THR A 133 2.51 12.17 0.34
C THR A 133 2.33 10.78 -0.28
N CYS A 134 3.11 9.80 0.18
CA CYS A 134 3.00 8.40 -0.22
C CYS A 134 2.95 7.48 1.00
N TRP A 135 1.88 6.66 1.08
CA TRP A 135 1.70 5.64 2.10
C TRP A 135 2.17 4.30 1.58
N CYS A 136 3.18 3.70 2.22
CA CYS A 136 3.70 2.39 1.85
C CYS A 136 3.39 1.37 2.96
N ILE A 137 2.44 0.47 2.71
CA ILE A 137 1.95 -0.50 3.69
C ILE A 137 2.44 -1.90 3.32
N PHE A 138 3.39 -2.43 4.10
CA PHE A 138 3.80 -3.83 3.97
C PHE A 138 2.78 -4.76 4.64
N GLY A 139 2.14 -5.62 3.84
CA GLY A 139 1.12 -6.58 4.27
C GLY A 139 1.61 -8.02 4.37
N ASN A 140 2.90 -8.30 4.11
CA ASN A 140 3.51 -9.62 4.21
C ASN A 140 3.80 -10.04 5.67
N THR A 141 2.76 -10.04 6.50
CA THR A 141 2.83 -10.30 7.94
C THR A 141 2.79 -11.77 8.30
N ALA A 142 2.20 -12.65 7.47
CA ALA A 142 2.11 -14.07 7.75
C ALA A 142 3.49 -14.75 7.82
N GLY A 143 4.44 -14.27 6.99
CA GLY A 143 5.86 -14.68 7.06
C GLY A 143 6.73 -13.85 8.00
N GLY A 144 6.15 -12.87 8.72
CA GLY A 144 6.88 -12.00 9.64
C GLY A 144 7.90 -11.05 8.99
N ALA A 145 7.78 -10.81 7.68
CA ALA A 145 8.75 -10.01 6.92
C ALA A 145 8.38 -8.52 6.82
N ALA A 146 7.09 -8.16 7.01
CA ALA A 146 6.60 -6.78 6.86
C ALA A 146 7.41 -5.72 7.62
N MET A 147 7.71 -5.96 8.90
CA MET A 147 8.50 -5.02 9.72
C MET A 147 9.92 -4.83 9.18
N ARG A 148 10.59 -5.93 8.80
CA ARG A 148 11.97 -5.87 8.28
C ARG A 148 12.02 -5.11 6.97
N ASN A 149 11.09 -5.38 6.05
CA ASN A 149 11.00 -4.65 4.78
C ASN A 149 10.74 -3.16 4.99
N ALA A 150 9.81 -2.80 5.89
CA ALA A 150 9.50 -1.41 6.20
C ALA A 150 10.71 -0.66 6.78
N LEU A 151 11.43 -1.28 7.72
CA LEU A 151 12.64 -0.69 8.30
C LEU A 151 13.76 -0.57 7.26
N ARG A 152 13.92 -1.57 6.40
CA ARG A 152 14.95 -1.57 5.36
C ARG A 152 14.70 -0.48 4.32
N LEU A 153 13.48 -0.37 3.81
CA LEU A 153 13.10 0.73 2.91
C LEU A 153 13.30 2.10 3.57
N LYS A 154 12.91 2.23 4.85
CA LYS A 154 13.11 3.47 5.61
C LYS A 154 14.59 3.84 5.77
N ALA A 155 15.48 2.86 5.90
CA ALA A 155 16.93 3.10 5.92
C ALA A 155 17.43 3.59 4.55
N MET A 156 16.99 2.98 3.46
CA MET A 156 17.34 3.40 2.09
C MET A 156 16.89 4.84 1.80
N LEU A 157 15.72 5.25 2.30
CA LEU A 157 15.19 6.60 2.12
C LEU A 157 15.91 7.70 2.94
N ARG A 158 16.75 7.32 3.91
CA ARG A 158 17.44 8.24 4.82
C ARG A 158 18.87 8.61 4.40
N ASP A 159 19.32 8.14 3.23
CA ASP A 159 20.72 8.21 2.78
C ASP A 159 21.71 7.54 3.75
N ASP A 160 21.39 6.33 4.23
CA ASP A 160 22.38 5.46 4.91
C ASP A 160 22.66 4.18 4.08
N PRO A 161 23.65 4.22 3.16
CA PRO A 161 24.03 3.06 2.37
C PRO A 161 24.74 1.95 3.18
N HIS A 162 24.95 2.11 4.50
CA HIS A 162 25.73 1.16 5.31
C HIS A 162 24.93 0.14 6.15
N VAL A 163 23.63 -0.03 5.95
CA VAL A 163 22.91 -1.16 6.57
C VAL A 163 23.12 -2.45 5.73
N GLY A 164 24.39 -2.85 5.58
CA GLY A 164 24.82 -4.03 4.83
C GLY A 164 25.55 -5.10 5.65
N GLU A 165 26.11 -4.77 6.83
CA GLU A 165 27.04 -5.71 7.51
C GLU A 165 26.78 -6.02 8.99
N ASN A 166 25.84 -5.37 9.68
CA ASN A 166 25.60 -5.62 11.12
C ASN A 166 24.12 -5.78 11.53
N TRP A 167 23.32 -6.44 10.69
CA TRP A 167 22.00 -6.94 11.14
C TRP A 167 22.16 -8.31 11.82
N PRO A 168 21.58 -8.57 13.01
CA PRO A 168 21.70 -9.86 13.66
C PRO A 168 21.07 -10.94 12.77
N ARG A 169 21.92 -11.77 12.17
CA ARG A 169 21.51 -13.04 11.58
C ARG A 169 20.95 -13.86 12.73
N GLY A 170 19.64 -14.07 12.74
CA GLY A 170 19.03 -14.99 13.68
C GLY A 170 19.73 -16.34 13.57
N GLU A 171 20.40 -16.76 14.64
CA GLU A 171 20.99 -18.08 14.77
C GLU A 171 19.94 -19.14 14.39
N PRO A 172 20.29 -20.14 13.56
CA PRO A 172 19.36 -21.22 13.25
C PRO A 172 19.06 -21.98 14.55
N LEU A 173 17.77 -22.26 14.79
CA LEU A 173 17.31 -23.09 15.92
C LEU A 173 18.05 -24.43 15.88
N GLY A 174 19.06 -24.56 16.74
CA GLY A 174 19.81 -25.79 16.92
C GLY A 174 18.89 -26.91 17.37
N GLN A 175 18.82 -27.96 16.56
CA GLN A 175 18.40 -29.28 17.01
C GLN A 175 19.30 -29.72 18.16
N THR A 176 18.71 -30.15 19.27
CA THR A 176 19.10 -31.36 20.03
C THR A 176 18.12 -31.55 21.19
N TYR A 177 17.05 -32.30 20.95
CA TYR A 177 16.39 -33.02 22.04
C TYR A 177 17.21 -34.28 22.32
N GLY A 178 18.02 -34.23 23.36
CA GLY A 178 18.69 -35.41 23.92
C GLY A 178 17.65 -36.34 24.53
N VAL A 179 17.46 -37.49 23.89
CA VAL A 179 16.77 -38.64 24.48
C VAL A 179 17.73 -39.29 25.48
N THR A 180 17.38 -39.29 26.76
CA THR A 180 17.97 -40.22 27.74
C THR A 180 17.03 -41.41 27.89
N ARG A 181 17.48 -42.57 27.44
CA ARG A 181 16.93 -43.88 27.81
C ARG A 181 17.82 -44.45 28.92
N ASN A 182 17.15 -44.94 29.97
CA ASN A 182 17.54 -45.88 31.04
C ASN A 182 18.93 -45.77 31.65
#